data_AF-A0A380BZP8-F1
#
_entry.id   AF-A0A380BZP8-F1
#
_cell.length_a   1.000
_cell.length_b   1.000
_cell.length_c   1.000
_cell.angle_alpha   90.00
_cell.angle_beta   90.00
_cell.angle_gamma   90.00
#
_symmetry.space_group_name_H-M   'P 1'
#
loop_
_entity.id
_entity.type
_entity.pdbx_description
1 polymer ?
#
loop_
_entity_poly.entity_id
_entity_poly.type
_entity_poly.pdbx_seq_one_letter_code
_entity_poly.pdbx_strand_id
1 'polypeptide(L)'
;MISKQLLEKYHLGLCSEKEQELVEQWLENDDLEIEGDIISVEDTGQVKAEMWSNIRQDIKRKKNLRIFHPGTWAAVAAILIAIVGVRTILINNQPSLTNRFTFDNLSGDQIRNYDEHNYNITLSKKSFARINTETGELDVKGDIMFTPKKDIILNVCDRNHRIKLKSGETYILLDQNQSCQHIVLTKQELTFLSPILQNQLKIQFNIS
;
A
#
# COMPACT_ATOMS: atom_id res chain seq x y z
N MET A 1 -46.47 -32.74 -21.64
CA MET A 1 -45.84 -32.02 -22.77
C MET A 1 -44.94 -30.95 -22.18
N ILE A 2 -43.65 -30.94 -22.53
CA ILE A 2 -42.66 -30.01 -21.97
C ILE A 2 -42.79 -28.63 -22.63
N SER A 3 -42.74 -27.57 -21.83
CA SER A 3 -42.81 -26.19 -22.33
C SER A 3 -41.41 -25.61 -22.57
N LYS A 4 -41.28 -24.69 -23.52
CA LYS A 4 -40.01 -24.01 -23.84
C LYS A 4 -39.41 -23.29 -22.62
N GLN A 5 -40.27 -22.66 -21.81
CA GLN A 5 -39.85 -21.98 -20.58
C GLN A 5 -39.26 -22.94 -19.54
N LEU A 6 -39.74 -24.19 -19.50
CA LEU A 6 -39.21 -25.21 -18.60
C LEU A 6 -37.83 -25.71 -19.07
N LEU A 7 -37.64 -25.85 -20.38
CA LEU A 7 -36.34 -26.22 -20.96
C LEU A 7 -35.27 -25.13 -20.70
N GLU A 8 -35.65 -23.86 -20.85
CA GLU A 8 -34.77 -22.72 -20.55
C GLU A 8 -34.36 -22.69 -19.08
N LYS A 9 -35.30 -22.97 -18.16
CA LYS A 9 -35.00 -23.10 -16.72
C LYS A 9 -34.06 -24.27 -16.42
N TYR A 10 -34.24 -25.40 -17.08
CA TYR A 10 -33.39 -26.58 -16.93
C TYR A 10 -31.95 -26.29 -17.36
N HIS A 11 -31.75 -25.61 -18.51
CA HIS A 11 -30.43 -25.17 -18.96
C HIS A 11 -29.73 -24.20 -18.00
N LEU A 12 -30.50 -23.42 -17.25
CA LEU A 12 -29.97 -22.47 -16.27
C LEU A 12 -29.76 -23.09 -14.87
N GLY A 13 -30.11 -24.36 -14.66
CA GLY A 13 -30.04 -25.03 -13.36
C GLY A 13 -31.03 -24.48 -12.33
N LEU A 14 -32.11 -23.83 -12.79
CA LEU A 14 -33.11 -23.16 -11.94
C LEU A 14 -34.40 -23.99 -11.78
N CYS A 15 -34.38 -25.27 -12.17
CA CYS A 15 -35.50 -26.18 -11.98
C CYS A 15 -35.56 -26.70 -10.54
N SER A 16 -36.77 -26.97 -10.05
CA SER A 16 -36.97 -27.80 -8.86
C SER A 16 -36.70 -29.27 -9.16
N GLU A 17 -36.39 -30.10 -8.14
CA GLU A 17 -36.08 -31.53 -8.33
C GLU A 17 -37.17 -32.28 -9.12
N LYS A 18 -38.44 -31.97 -8.86
CA LYS A 18 -39.59 -32.56 -9.58
C LYS A 18 -39.68 -32.13 -11.05
N GLU A 19 -39.28 -30.90 -11.35
CA GLU A 19 -39.25 -30.38 -12.73
C GLU A 19 -38.08 -30.95 -13.51
N GLN A 20 -36.95 -31.17 -12.82
CA GLN A 20 -35.75 -31.75 -13.41
C GLN A 20 -35.99 -33.20 -13.85
N GLU A 21 -36.55 -34.03 -12.97
CA GLU A 21 -36.88 -35.44 -13.25
C GLU A 21 -37.85 -35.58 -14.44
N LEU A 22 -38.82 -34.65 -14.55
CA LEU A 22 -39.77 -34.63 -15.66
C LEU A 22 -39.11 -34.28 -17.00
N VAL A 23 -38.11 -33.39 -17.00
CA VAL A 23 -37.33 -33.04 -18.22
C VAL A 23 -36.40 -34.17 -18.62
N GLU A 24 -35.73 -34.79 -17.65
CA GLU A 24 -34.85 -35.94 -17.89
C GLU A 24 -35.63 -37.12 -18.46
N GLN A 25 -36.79 -37.45 -17.88
CA GLN A 25 -37.67 -38.51 -18.40
C GLN A 25 -38.17 -38.21 -19.82
N TRP A 26 -38.42 -36.96 -20.16
CA TRP A 26 -38.80 -36.58 -21.53
C TRP A 26 -37.63 -36.66 -22.52
N LEU A 27 -36.40 -36.33 -22.10
CA LEU A 27 -35.19 -36.47 -22.92
C LEU A 27 -34.81 -37.94 -23.15
N GLU A 28 -35.06 -38.82 -22.18
CA GLU A 28 -34.77 -40.26 -22.26
C GLU A 28 -35.78 -41.04 -23.11
N ASN A 29 -36.93 -40.45 -23.44
CA ASN A 29 -37.88 -41.08 -24.36
C ASN A 29 -37.38 -40.95 -25.81
N ASP A 30 -36.76 -42.02 -26.30
CA ASP A 30 -36.22 -42.18 -27.67
C ASP A 30 -37.29 -42.21 -28.79
N ASP A 31 -38.57 -42.04 -28.47
CA ASP A 31 -39.68 -41.98 -29.44
C ASP A 31 -39.78 -40.62 -30.17
N LEU A 32 -38.64 -39.96 -30.40
CA LEU A 32 -38.56 -38.87 -31.36
C LEU A 32 -38.51 -39.48 -32.76
N GLU A 33 -39.67 -39.90 -33.26
CA GLU A 33 -39.88 -40.14 -34.68
C GLU A 33 -39.42 -38.89 -35.43
N ILE A 34 -38.25 -38.98 -36.09
CA ILE A 34 -37.77 -37.97 -37.03
C ILE A 34 -38.67 -38.08 -38.27
N GLU A 35 -39.89 -37.57 -38.15
CA GLU A 35 -40.80 -37.41 -39.26
C GLU A 35 -40.36 -36.17 -40.04
N GLY A 36 -39.31 -36.37 -40.83
CA GLY A 36 -38.77 -35.38 -41.75
C GLY A 36 -38.68 -36.00 -43.13
N ASP A 37 -39.54 -35.52 -44.04
CA ASP A 37 -39.54 -35.85 -45.45
C ASP A 37 -38.10 -35.84 -46.00
N ILE A 38 -37.59 -37.00 -46.42
CA ILE A 38 -36.25 -37.11 -46.97
C ILE A 38 -36.29 -36.44 -48.35
N ILE A 39 -35.90 -35.18 -48.39
CA ILE A 39 -35.82 -34.38 -49.61
C ILE A 39 -34.98 -35.14 -50.65
N SER A 40 -35.60 -35.45 -51.79
CA SER A 40 -34.95 -36.12 -52.92
C SER A 40 -33.68 -35.37 -53.35
N VAL A 41 -32.63 -36.11 -53.70
CA VAL A 41 -31.30 -35.58 -54.08
C VAL A 41 -31.38 -34.53 -55.21
N GLU A 42 -32.40 -34.62 -56.06
CA GLU A 42 -32.64 -33.72 -57.18
C GLU A 42 -33.04 -32.29 -56.75
N ASP A 43 -33.64 -32.14 -55.58
CA ASP A 43 -34.07 -30.84 -55.01
C ASP A 43 -32.93 -30.12 -54.26
N THR A 44 -31.87 -30.86 -53.89
CA THR A 44 -30.73 -30.29 -53.15
C THR A 44 -29.93 -29.28 -53.98
N GLY A 45 -29.97 -29.40 -55.32
CA GLY A 45 -29.28 -28.50 -56.23
C GLY A 45 -29.89 -27.09 -56.22
N GLN A 46 -31.22 -27.00 -56.27
CA GLN A 46 -31.94 -25.72 -56.27
C GLN A 46 -31.87 -25.05 -54.91
N VAL A 47 -32.07 -25.81 -53.83
CA VAL A 47 -31.97 -25.29 -52.45
C VAL A 47 -30.54 -24.79 -52.16
N LYS A 48 -29.50 -25.50 -52.58
CA LYS A 48 -28.11 -25.01 -52.46
C LYS A 48 -27.91 -23.73 -53.26
N ALA A 49 -28.40 -23.66 -54.50
CA ALA A 49 -28.25 -22.46 -55.32
C ALA A 49 -28.95 -21.24 -54.70
N GLU A 50 -30.13 -21.42 -54.13
CA GLU A 50 -30.87 -20.37 -53.43
C GLU A 50 -30.16 -19.93 -52.14
N MET A 51 -29.68 -20.87 -51.32
CA MET A 51 -28.86 -20.57 -50.14
C MET A 51 -27.60 -19.78 -50.50
N TRP A 52 -26.87 -20.20 -51.55
CA TRP A 52 -25.67 -19.49 -52.01
C TRP A 52 -25.97 -18.11 -52.60
N SER A 53 -27.14 -17.91 -53.20
CA SER A 53 -27.60 -16.61 -53.69
C SER A 53 -27.82 -15.63 -52.54
N ASN A 54 -28.52 -16.07 -51.49
CA ASN A 54 -28.80 -15.25 -50.30
C ASN A 54 -27.51 -14.88 -49.56
N ILE A 55 -26.56 -15.83 -49.42
CA ILE A 55 -25.24 -15.56 -48.82
C ILE A 55 -24.46 -14.50 -49.60
N ARG A 56 -24.47 -14.54 -50.95
CA ARG A 56 -23.78 -13.53 -51.77
C ARG A 56 -24.38 -12.14 -51.62
N GLN A 57 -25.70 -12.05 -51.44
CA GLN A 57 -26.40 -10.79 -51.28
C GLN A 57 -26.07 -10.12 -49.93
N ASP A 58 -25.93 -10.91 -48.86
CA ASP A 58 -25.53 -10.42 -47.54
C ASP A 58 -24.04 -10.03 -47.45
N ILE A 59 -23.15 -10.74 -48.17
CA ILE A 59 -21.72 -10.40 -48.21
C ILE A 59 -21.49 -9.04 -48.91
N LYS A 60 -22.26 -8.73 -49.97
CA LYS A 60 -22.16 -7.41 -50.64
C LYS A 60 -22.68 -6.27 -49.78
N ARG A 61 -23.61 -6.53 -48.85
CA ARG A 61 -24.22 -5.51 -47.98
C ARG A 61 -23.38 -5.14 -46.76
N LYS A 62 -22.35 -5.94 -46.40
CA LYS A 62 -21.49 -5.72 -45.22
C LYS A 62 -20.08 -5.21 -45.53
N LYS A 63 -19.87 -4.45 -46.61
CA LYS A 63 -18.65 -3.61 -46.73
C LYS A 63 -18.84 -2.25 -46.06
N ASN A 64 -19.21 -2.25 -44.78
CA ASN A 64 -18.86 -1.12 -43.92
C ASN A 64 -17.38 -1.31 -43.57
N LEU A 65 -16.51 -0.74 -44.40
CA LEU A 65 -15.11 -0.56 -44.08
C LEU A 65 -15.05 0.25 -42.77
N ARG A 66 -14.84 -0.44 -41.67
CA ARG A 66 -14.48 0.20 -40.40
C ARG A 66 -13.09 0.77 -40.64
N ILE A 67 -13.03 2.05 -41.00
CA ILE A 67 -11.78 2.80 -41.13
C ILE A 67 -11.14 2.75 -39.74
N PHE A 68 -10.13 1.90 -39.59
CA PHE A 68 -9.33 1.82 -38.39
C PHE A 68 -8.63 3.16 -38.24
N HIS A 69 -9.11 4.01 -37.33
CA HIS A 69 -8.49 5.28 -37.01
C HIS A 69 -7.34 5.00 -36.04
N PRO A 70 -6.06 5.05 -36.46
CA PRO A 70 -4.93 4.74 -35.59
C PRO A 70 -4.77 5.72 -34.41
N GLY A 71 -5.52 6.84 -34.40
CA GLY A 71 -5.51 7.82 -33.32
C GLY A 71 -6.19 7.38 -32.02
N THR A 72 -7.05 6.35 -32.02
CA THR A 72 -7.75 5.92 -30.80
C THR A 72 -6.85 5.09 -29.87
N TRP A 73 -5.88 4.36 -30.42
CA TRP A 73 -4.93 3.57 -29.63
C TRP A 73 -3.84 4.45 -28.99
N ALA A 74 -3.45 5.53 -29.67
CA ALA A 74 -2.53 6.53 -29.12
C ALA A 74 -3.13 7.26 -27.91
N ALA A 75 -4.44 7.57 -27.96
CA ALA A 75 -5.15 8.20 -26.84
C ALA A 75 -5.20 7.30 -25.59
N VAL A 76 -5.45 6.00 -25.76
CA VAL A 76 -5.49 5.04 -24.64
C VAL A 76 -4.10 4.87 -24.00
N ALA A 77 -3.03 4.81 -24.80
CA ALA A 77 -1.67 4.73 -24.28
C ALA A 77 -1.28 6.00 -23.48
N ALA A 78 -1.65 7.19 -23.97
CA ALA A 78 -1.40 8.45 -23.27
C ALA A 78 -2.12 8.52 -21.91
N ILE A 79 -3.36 8.02 -21.83
CA ILE A 79 -4.12 7.97 -20.57
C ILE A 79 -3.46 7.01 -19.57
N LEU A 80 -3.00 5.84 -20.00
CA LEU A 80 -2.31 4.89 -19.11
C LEU A 80 -0.98 5.46 -18.59
N ILE A 81 -0.19 6.11 -19.45
CA ILE A 81 1.05 6.78 -19.05
C ILE A 81 0.76 7.94 -18.08
N ALA A 82 -0.31 8.71 -18.32
CA ALA A 82 -0.72 9.78 -17.41
C ALA A 82 -1.17 9.23 -16.04
N ILE A 83 -1.95 8.14 -16.00
CA ILE A 83 -2.39 7.53 -14.74
C ILE A 83 -1.20 6.96 -13.95
N VAL A 84 -0.27 6.27 -14.63
CA VAL A 84 0.93 5.72 -14.00
C VAL A 84 1.86 6.84 -13.55
N GLY A 85 2.07 7.86 -14.38
CA GLY A 85 2.90 9.02 -14.04
C GLY A 85 2.33 9.86 -12.89
N VAL A 86 1.01 10.08 -12.86
CA VAL A 86 0.35 10.77 -11.74
C VAL A 86 0.42 9.91 -10.48
N ARG A 87 0.24 8.58 -10.58
CA ARG A 87 0.43 7.66 -9.44
C ARG A 87 1.86 7.69 -8.90
N THR A 88 2.88 7.64 -9.75
CA THR A 88 4.27 7.65 -9.30
C THR A 88 4.62 9.00 -8.67
N ILE A 89 4.18 10.11 -9.25
CA ILE A 89 4.39 11.45 -8.66
C ILE A 89 3.65 11.57 -7.32
N LEU A 90 2.38 11.13 -7.23
CA LEU A 90 1.62 11.20 -5.99
C LEU A 90 2.16 10.28 -4.89
N ILE A 91 2.62 9.08 -5.22
CA ILE A 91 3.19 8.13 -4.25
C ILE A 91 4.60 8.58 -3.83
N ASN A 92 5.42 9.07 -4.77
CA ASN A 92 6.78 9.50 -4.48
C ASN A 92 6.87 10.88 -3.80
N ASN A 93 5.83 11.71 -3.97
CA ASN A 93 5.69 12.99 -3.26
C ASN A 93 4.88 12.89 -1.98
N GLN A 94 4.45 11.70 -1.55
CA GLN A 94 4.10 11.56 -0.14
C GLN A 94 5.40 11.80 0.62
N PRO A 95 5.48 12.83 1.49
CA PRO A 95 6.60 12.91 2.41
C PRO A 95 6.55 11.59 3.16
N SER A 96 7.57 10.75 2.98
CA SER A 96 7.74 9.62 3.88
C SER A 96 7.83 10.27 5.25
N LEU A 97 6.74 10.16 6.03
CA LEU A 97 6.77 10.35 7.47
C LEU A 97 7.66 9.23 7.97
N THR A 98 8.96 9.43 7.74
CA THR A 98 9.99 8.51 8.13
C THR A 98 10.04 8.76 9.62
N ASN A 99 9.28 7.97 10.36
CA ASN A 99 9.10 8.17 11.79
C ASN A 99 10.40 7.93 12.55
N ARG A 100 11.46 7.50 11.85
CA ARG A 100 12.83 7.39 12.32
C ARG A 100 13.68 8.59 11.89
N PHE A 101 14.11 9.37 12.86
CA PHE A 101 15.07 10.46 12.71
C PHE A 101 16.44 10.02 13.23
N THR A 102 17.51 10.37 12.52
CA THR A 102 18.88 9.99 12.88
C THR A 102 19.76 11.24 12.91
N PHE A 103 20.45 11.43 14.02
CA PHE A 103 21.35 12.54 14.29
C PHE A 103 22.74 11.97 14.58
N ASP A 104 23.73 12.39 13.79
CA ASP A 104 25.08 11.84 13.84
C ASP A 104 26.11 12.96 14.08
N ASN A 105 26.92 12.80 15.12
CA ASN A 105 28.11 13.58 15.40
C ASN A 105 29.31 12.69 15.80
N LEU A 106 29.34 11.43 15.34
CA LEU A 106 30.35 10.43 15.68
C LEU A 106 31.76 10.85 15.23
N SER A 107 31.85 11.53 14.09
CA SER A 107 33.11 12.06 13.55
C SER A 107 33.38 13.52 13.95
N GLY A 108 32.45 14.18 14.63
CA GLY A 108 32.57 15.59 14.98
C GLY A 108 33.33 15.82 16.28
N ASP A 109 34.25 16.79 16.25
CA ASP A 109 34.95 17.30 17.44
C ASP A 109 34.30 18.58 18.00
N GLN A 110 33.12 18.95 17.54
CA GLN A 110 32.35 20.10 18.01
C GLN A 110 30.92 19.67 18.33
N ILE A 111 30.25 20.44 19.18
CA ILE A 111 28.83 20.23 19.50
C ILE A 111 27.99 20.52 18.25
N ARG A 112 26.95 19.72 18.01
CA ARG A 112 25.97 19.97 16.94
C ARG A 112 24.57 20.15 17.50
N ASN A 113 23.89 21.18 17.02
CA ASN A 113 22.51 21.48 17.38
C ASN A 113 21.60 21.20 16.18
N TYR A 114 20.50 20.50 16.44
CA TYR A 114 19.45 20.19 15.49
C TYR A 114 18.14 20.77 16.03
N ASP A 115 17.54 21.65 15.24
CA ASP A 115 16.23 22.25 15.52
C ASP A 115 15.20 21.59 14.60
N GLU A 116 14.41 20.68 15.17
CA GLU A 116 13.39 19.93 14.46
C GLU A 116 12.00 20.37 14.91
N HIS A 117 10.97 20.07 14.11
CA HIS A 117 9.61 20.56 14.38
C HIS A 117 9.07 20.15 15.76
N ASN A 118 9.45 18.96 16.25
CA ASN A 118 8.93 18.40 17.51
C ASN A 118 9.91 18.47 18.70
N TYR A 119 11.19 18.78 18.47
CA TYR A 119 12.22 18.73 19.52
C TYR A 119 13.49 19.46 19.09
N ASN A 120 14.28 19.87 20.08
CA ASN A 120 15.64 20.36 19.89
C ASN A 120 16.63 19.33 20.45
N ILE A 121 17.64 18.98 19.67
CA ILE A 121 18.66 18.01 20.06
C ILE A 121 20.04 18.64 19.93
N THR A 122 20.83 18.51 20.99
CA THR A 122 22.23 18.88 21.03
C THR A 122 23.07 17.63 21.25
N LEU A 123 23.89 17.32 20.26
CA LEU A 123 24.83 16.20 20.28
C LEU A 123 26.20 16.68 20.78
N SER A 124 26.73 16.06 21.83
CA SER A 124 28.12 16.28 22.25
C SER A 124 29.10 15.74 21.20
N LYS A 125 30.40 15.95 21.40
CA LYS A 125 31.44 15.34 20.55
C LYS A 125 31.28 13.81 20.53
N LYS A 126 31.49 13.20 19.36
CA LYS A 126 31.44 11.74 19.18
C LYS A 126 30.13 11.08 19.63
N SER A 127 29.01 11.79 19.58
CA SER A 127 27.69 11.28 19.99
C SER A 127 26.77 11.02 18.81
N PHE A 128 25.71 10.27 19.08
CA PHE A 128 24.71 9.82 18.11
C PHE A 128 23.36 9.68 18.80
N ALA A 129 22.28 10.01 18.10
CA ALA A 129 20.93 9.77 18.56
C ALA A 129 20.03 9.32 17.40
N ARG A 130 19.19 8.33 17.64
CA ARG A 130 18.16 7.86 16.71
C ARG A 130 16.84 7.74 17.44
N ILE A 131 15.83 8.38 16.89
CA ILE A 131 14.49 8.46 17.49
C ILE A 131 13.50 7.85 16.53
N ASN A 132 12.74 6.86 16.98
CA ASN A 132 11.55 6.40 16.31
C ASN A 132 10.31 6.99 17.01
N THR A 133 9.65 7.93 16.34
CA THR A 133 8.47 8.65 16.83
C THR A 133 7.19 7.81 16.86
N GLU A 134 7.12 6.69 16.12
CA GLU A 134 6.00 5.74 16.22
C GLU A 134 6.11 4.87 17.47
N THR A 135 7.29 4.29 17.70
CA THR A 135 7.51 3.36 18.81
C THR A 135 7.95 4.06 20.09
N GLY A 136 8.34 5.34 20.00
CA GLY A 136 9.01 6.08 21.07
C GLY A 136 10.43 5.59 21.34
N GLU A 137 11.01 4.73 20.51
CA GLU A 137 12.33 4.15 20.75
C GLU A 137 13.43 5.20 20.55
N LEU A 138 14.30 5.33 21.55
CA LEU A 138 15.45 6.22 21.53
C LEU A 138 16.72 5.38 21.70
N ASP A 139 17.57 5.39 20.67
CA ASP A 139 18.89 4.77 20.64
C ASP A 139 19.94 5.89 20.68
N VAL A 140 20.80 5.86 21.71
CA VAL A 140 21.75 6.93 22.02
C VAL A 140 23.13 6.34 22.22
N LYS A 141 24.14 7.04 21.73
CA LYS A 141 25.53 6.78 22.05
C LYS A 141 26.24 8.09 22.35
N GLY A 142 27.02 8.12 23.43
CA GLY A 142 27.57 9.35 23.98
C GLY A 142 26.49 10.26 24.57
N ASP A 143 26.89 11.48 24.92
CA ASP A 143 26.05 12.35 25.73
C ASP A 143 25.24 13.30 24.85
N ILE A 144 23.93 13.38 25.13
CA ILE A 144 23.00 14.20 24.35
C ILE A 144 22.16 15.06 25.27
N MET A 145 21.81 16.25 24.80
CA MET A 145 20.83 17.13 25.43
C MET A 145 19.60 17.21 24.54
N PHE A 146 18.44 16.97 25.13
CA PHE A 146 17.16 16.79 24.44
C PHE A 146 16.11 17.71 25.07
N THR A 147 15.42 18.51 24.25
CA THR A 147 14.32 19.39 24.70
C THR A 147 13.08 19.13 23.82
N PRO A 148 12.03 18.47 24.35
CA PRO A 148 10.79 18.25 23.60
C PRO A 148 10.02 19.56 23.41
N LYS A 149 9.37 19.75 22.26
CA LYS A 149 8.39 20.84 22.03
C LYS A 149 6.94 20.42 22.35
N LYS A 150 6.75 19.15 22.72
CA LYS A 150 5.49 18.55 23.17
C LYS A 150 5.80 17.39 24.12
N ASP A 151 4.83 17.01 24.93
CA ASP A 151 4.98 15.86 25.82
C ASP A 151 5.19 14.58 25.00
N ILE A 152 6.26 13.84 25.31
CA ILE A 152 6.61 12.59 24.65
C ILE A 152 7.01 11.53 25.66
N ILE A 153 6.79 10.28 25.29
CA ILE A 153 7.25 9.12 26.06
C ILE A 153 8.30 8.42 25.21
N LEU A 154 9.52 8.36 25.73
CA LEU A 154 10.62 7.66 25.07
C LEU A 154 10.94 6.36 25.80
N ASN A 155 11.17 5.31 25.03
CA ASN A 155 11.68 4.03 25.48
C ASN A 155 13.19 4.06 25.27
N VAL A 156 13.91 4.21 26.38
CA VAL A 156 15.37 4.24 26.39
C VAL A 156 15.82 2.83 26.74
N CYS A 157 16.66 2.22 25.90
CA CYS A 157 17.32 0.96 26.23
C CYS A 157 16.42 -0.24 26.51
N ASP A 158 15.82 -0.74 25.43
CA ASP A 158 14.81 -1.79 25.42
C ASP A 158 13.56 -1.44 26.25
N ARG A 159 12.43 -2.06 25.88
CA ARG A 159 11.06 -1.57 26.10
C ARG A 159 10.61 -1.37 27.57
N ASN A 160 11.47 -1.61 28.55
CA ASN A 160 11.16 -1.58 29.98
C ASN A 160 11.52 -0.27 30.69
N HIS A 161 12.32 0.62 30.10
CA HIS A 161 12.61 1.92 30.69
C HIS A 161 11.92 3.05 29.91
N ARG A 162 10.70 3.39 30.37
CA ARG A 162 9.89 4.46 29.79
C ARG A 162 10.12 5.76 30.53
N ILE A 163 10.55 6.77 29.82
CA ILE A 163 10.78 8.11 30.36
C ILE A 163 9.75 9.05 29.78
N LYS A 164 9.04 9.75 30.65
CA LYS A 164 8.09 10.80 30.26
C LYS A 164 8.84 12.12 30.23
N LEU A 165 8.93 12.71 29.04
CA LEU A 165 9.58 13.99 28.82
C LEU A 165 8.49 15.03 28.59
N LYS A 166 8.49 16.09 29.39
CA LYS A 166 7.55 17.19 29.32
C LYS A 166 8.02 18.23 28.32
N SER A 167 7.06 18.82 27.63
CA SER A 167 7.29 19.94 26.72
C SER A 167 8.05 21.08 27.42
N GLY A 168 9.11 21.57 26.77
CA GLY A 168 9.91 22.71 27.22
C GLY A 168 10.94 22.39 28.30
N GLU A 169 10.96 21.18 28.85
CA GLU A 169 12.00 20.75 29.79
C GLU A 169 13.23 20.22 29.04
N THR A 170 14.43 20.59 29.53
CA THR A 170 15.68 20.09 28.98
C THR A 170 16.16 18.89 29.80
N TYR A 171 16.44 17.81 29.07
CA TYR A 171 16.91 16.55 29.60
C TYR A 171 18.31 16.27 29.05
N ILE A 172 19.20 15.78 29.91
CA ILE A 172 20.53 15.33 29.51
C ILE A 172 20.54 13.81 29.66
N LEU A 173 20.87 13.11 28.56
CA LEU A 173 21.08 11.68 28.55
C LEU A 173 22.58 11.41 28.49
N LEU A 174 23.08 10.71 29.49
CA LEU A 174 24.50 10.38 29.62
C LEU A 174 24.73 8.91 29.28
N ASP A 175 25.73 8.62 28.48
CA ASP A 175 26.14 7.25 28.14
C ASP A 175 27.12 6.72 29.21
N GLN A 176 26.67 5.77 30.04
CA GLN A 176 27.59 5.03 30.90
C GLN A 176 28.15 3.84 30.11
N ASN A 177 29.47 3.63 30.23
CA ASN A 177 30.34 2.64 29.56
C ASN A 177 29.84 1.16 29.53
N GLN A 178 28.66 0.83 30.05
CA GLN A 178 28.03 -0.48 30.01
C GLN A 178 26.71 -0.42 29.24
N SER A 179 26.54 -1.37 28.33
CA SER A 179 25.40 -1.48 27.40
C SER A 179 24.09 -1.02 28.02
N CYS A 180 23.62 0.14 27.54
CA CYS A 180 22.29 0.65 27.76
C CYS A 180 21.94 1.22 29.16
N GLN A 181 22.94 1.66 29.93
CA GLN A 181 22.71 2.46 31.14
C GLN A 181 22.78 3.95 30.81
N HIS A 182 21.65 4.54 30.41
CA HIS A 182 21.54 5.98 30.26
C HIS A 182 21.00 6.63 31.52
N ILE A 183 21.73 7.61 32.06
CA ILE A 183 21.21 8.46 33.12
C ILE A 183 20.49 9.61 32.46
N VAL A 184 19.21 9.79 32.81
CA VAL A 184 18.42 10.94 32.36
C VAL A 184 18.26 11.92 33.50
N LEU A 185 18.71 13.15 33.26
CA LEU A 185 18.69 14.23 34.23
C LEU A 185 17.94 15.42 33.67
N THR A 186 16.99 15.94 34.42
CA THR A 186 16.38 17.25 34.18
C THR A 186 17.34 18.36 34.60
N LYS A 187 17.14 19.57 34.06
CA LYS A 187 17.88 20.77 34.50
C LYS A 187 17.79 21.03 36.01
N GLN A 188 16.68 20.67 36.65
CA GLN A 188 16.51 20.80 38.09
C GLN A 188 17.36 19.77 38.84
N GLU A 189 17.42 18.54 38.34
CA GLU A 189 18.24 17.46 38.92
C GLU A 189 19.74 17.72 38.84
N LEU A 190 20.19 18.53 37.87
CA LEU A 190 21.59 18.98 37.78
C LEU A 190 22.06 19.70 39.05
N THR A 191 21.18 20.42 39.73
CA THR A 191 21.54 21.15 40.95
C THR A 191 21.88 20.23 42.12
N PHE A 192 21.41 18.98 42.09
CA PHE A 192 21.71 17.96 43.11
C PHE A 192 22.98 17.17 42.80
N LEU A 193 23.57 17.35 41.61
CA LEU A 193 24.86 16.74 41.27
C LEU A 193 26.01 17.39 42.05
N SER A 194 27.10 16.65 42.23
CA SER A 194 28.32 17.23 42.78
C SER A 194 28.82 18.40 41.89
N PRO A 195 29.46 19.43 42.46
CA PRO A 195 29.95 20.58 41.69
C PRO A 195 30.90 20.19 40.55
N ILE A 196 31.64 19.09 40.73
CA ILE A 196 32.54 18.53 39.72
C ILE A 196 31.74 18.05 38.50
N LEU A 197 30.68 17.25 38.73
CA LEU A 197 29.82 16.74 37.65
C LEU A 197 29.06 17.89 36.97
N GLN A 198 28.59 18.88 37.72
CA GLN A 198 27.97 20.08 37.13
C GLN A 198 28.93 20.80 36.20
N ASN A 199 30.18 21.01 36.62
CA ASN A 199 31.17 21.70 35.81
C ASN A 199 31.55 20.91 34.55
N GLN A 200 31.64 19.58 34.64
CA GLN A 200 31.88 18.71 33.49
C GLN A 200 30.77 18.84 32.44
N LEU A 201 29.51 18.81 32.87
CA LEU A 201 28.35 18.98 31.98
C LEU A 201 28.31 20.37 31.34
N LYS A 202 28.65 21.42 32.11
CA LYS A 202 28.75 22.79 31.58
C LYS A 202 29.78 22.90 30.46
N ILE A 203 30.96 22.32 30.64
CA ILE A 203 32.02 22.32 29.61
C ILE A 203 31.57 21.49 28.39
N GLN A 204 30.97 20.33 28.62
CA GLN A 204 30.61 19.40 27.57
C GLN A 204 29.50 19.88 26.64
N PHE A 205 28.50 20.57 27.20
CA PHE A 205 27.36 21.10 26.44
C PHE A 205 27.43 22.62 26.24
N ASN A 206 28.51 23.27 26.67
CA ASN A 206 28.70 24.71 26.64
C ASN A 206 27.52 25.49 27.27
N ILE A 207 27.05 25.01 28.42
CA ILE A 207 25.92 25.60 29.16
C ILE A 207 26.49 26.57 30.20
N SER A 208 26.00 27.81 30.21
CA SER A 208 26.38 28.85 31.16
C SER A 208 25.82 28.63 32.57
#